data_AF-A0A534X8Z1-F1
#
_entry.id   AF-A0A534X8Z1-F1
#
_cell.length_a   1.000
_cell.length_b   1.000
_cell.length_c   1.000
_cell.angle_alpha   90.00
_cell.angle_beta   90.00
_cell.angle_gamma   90.00
#
_symmetry.space_group_name_H-M   'P 1'
#
loop_
_entity.id
_entity.type
_entity.pdbx_description
1 polymer ?
#
loop_
_entity_poly.entity_id
_entity_poly.type
_entity_poly.pdbx_seq_one_letter_code
_entity_poly.pdbx_strand_id
1 'polypeptide(L)'
;MALVLGVVLLATGLARRRAGALLVVASLSLSALFINRCARYQNTYPAIELGTSAEEITARLGKPWANTDCSTTYAGDERTEYDPAPPGCVHEFWYYSFFFPEAWSYAFDDGGRLIHKYEWVSP
;
A
#
# COMPACT_ATOMS: atom_id res chain seq x y z
N MET A 1 20.75 -1.98 -1.26
CA MET A 1 21.84 -2.54 -2.10
C MET A 1 22.02 -1.82 -3.45
N ALA A 2 20.97 -1.65 -4.27
CA ALA A 2 21.10 -1.04 -5.61
C ALA A 2 21.66 0.39 -5.61
N LEU A 3 21.21 1.25 -4.69
CA LEU A 3 21.74 2.61 -4.53
C LEU A 3 23.26 2.63 -4.25
N VAL A 4 23.71 1.80 -3.31
CA VAL A 4 25.13 1.69 -2.92
C VAL A 4 25.98 1.20 -4.09
N LEU A 5 25.50 0.17 -4.81
CA LEU A 5 26.16 -0.34 -6.01
C LEU A 5 26.26 0.74 -7.10
N GLY A 6 25.19 1.52 -7.29
CA GLY A 6 25.16 2.64 -8.25
C GLY A 6 26.17 3.74 -7.91
N VAL A 7 26.28 4.12 -6.63
CA VAL A 7 27.26 5.10 -6.13
C VAL A 7 28.69 4.58 -6.30
N VAL A 8 28.96 3.31 -6.00
CA VAL A 8 30.27 2.69 -6.22
C VAL A 8 30.63 2.66 -7.72
N LEU A 9 29.68 2.34 -8.59
CA LEU A 9 29.90 2.34 -10.05
C LEU A 9 30.14 3.76 -10.60
N LEU A 10 29.51 4.79 -10.02
CA LEU A 10 29.76 6.21 -10.33
C LEU A 10 31.19 6.64 -9.95
N ALA A 11 31.74 6.07 -8.87
CA ALA A 11 33.11 6.33 -8.42
C ALA A 11 34.18 5.59 -9.26
N THR A 12 33.80 4.58 -10.03
CA THR A 12 34.71 3.86 -10.96
C THR A 12 34.61 4.41 -12.39
N GLY A 13 35.58 4.09 -13.26
CA GLY A 13 35.86 4.79 -14.54
C GLY A 13 34.68 5.13 -15.48
N LEU A 14 34.92 6.03 -16.44
CA LEU A 14 33.92 6.70 -17.30
C LEU A 14 32.83 5.79 -17.91
N ALA A 15 33.16 4.56 -18.32
CA ALA A 15 32.18 3.62 -18.89
C ALA A 15 31.14 3.11 -17.87
N ARG A 16 31.51 2.98 -16.58
CA ARG A 16 30.63 2.49 -15.51
C ARG A 16 29.77 3.58 -14.89
N ARG A 17 30.13 4.86 -15.10
CA ARG A 17 29.38 6.01 -14.60
C ARG A 17 27.94 6.09 -15.12
N ARG A 18 27.71 5.74 -16.40
CA ARG A 18 26.35 5.76 -16.98
C ARG A 18 25.46 4.70 -16.34
N ALA A 19 25.97 3.49 -16.17
CA ALA A 19 25.25 2.40 -15.49
C ALA A 19 24.99 2.75 -14.01
N GLY A 20 25.99 3.31 -13.32
CA GLY A 20 25.83 3.79 -11.95
C GLY A 20 24.77 4.89 -11.83
N ALA A 21 24.78 5.88 -12.72
CA ALA A 21 23.78 6.95 -12.75
C ALA A 21 22.36 6.40 -12.97
N LEU A 22 22.18 5.50 -13.94
CA LEU A 22 20.88 4.85 -14.20
C LEU A 22 20.39 4.07 -12.97
N LEU A 23 21.26 3.32 -12.30
CA LEU A 23 20.90 2.59 -11.08
C LEU A 23 20.48 3.53 -9.94
N VAL A 24 21.20 4.65 -9.76
CA VAL A 24 20.85 5.64 -8.74
C VAL A 24 19.51 6.29 -9.06
N VAL A 25 19.31 6.76 -10.30
CA VAL A 25 18.04 7.37 -10.74
C VAL A 25 16.89 6.39 -10.59
N ALA A 26 17.03 5.15 -11.07
CA ALA A 26 15.99 4.13 -10.94
C ALA A 26 15.66 3.83 -9.47
N SER A 27 16.69 3.74 -8.61
CA SER A 27 16.48 3.52 -7.16
C SER A 27 15.73 4.69 -6.52
N LEU A 28 16.12 5.94 -6.81
CA LEU A 28 15.47 7.13 -6.27
C LEU A 28 14.03 7.28 -6.77
N SER A 29 13.79 7.05 -8.07
CA SER A 29 12.45 7.10 -8.64
C SER A 29 11.54 6.03 -8.02
N LEU A 30 12.04 4.82 -7.81
CA LEU A 30 11.28 3.76 -7.17
C LEU A 30 10.95 4.12 -5.71
N SER A 31 11.93 4.60 -4.94
CA SER A 31 11.71 5.06 -3.56
C SER A 31 10.69 6.20 -3.49
N ALA A 32 10.78 7.20 -4.38
CA ALA A 32 9.84 8.31 -4.44
C ALA A 32 8.41 7.83 -4.75
N LEU A 33 8.24 6.85 -5.64
CA LEU A 33 6.94 6.26 -5.95
C LEU A 33 6.32 5.58 -4.72
N PHE A 34 7.09 4.80 -3.97
CA PHE A 34 6.60 4.13 -2.76
C PHE A 34 6.26 5.13 -1.66
N ILE A 35 7.12 6.11 -1.39
CA ILE A 35 6.88 7.14 -0.36
C ILE A 35 5.62 7.94 -0.71
N ASN A 36 5.48 8.40 -1.96
CA ASN A 36 4.30 9.14 -2.38
C ASN A 36 3.02 8.30 -2.27
N ARG A 37 3.10 7.02 -2.61
CA ARG A 37 1.98 6.09 -2.48
C ARG A 37 1.53 5.92 -1.03
N CYS A 38 2.47 5.80 -0.09
CA CYS A 38 2.16 5.70 1.35
C CYS A 38 1.58 7.00 1.89
N ALA A 39 2.21 8.14 1.58
CA ALA A 39 1.71 9.45 1.97
C ALA A 39 0.29 9.70 1.45
N ARG A 40 -0.03 9.25 0.24
CA ARG A 40 -1.38 9.32 -0.32
C ARG A 40 -2.38 8.51 0.51
N TYR A 41 -2.03 7.29 0.93
CA TYR A 41 -2.91 6.47 1.76
C TYR A 41 -3.22 7.16 3.08
N GLN A 42 -2.18 7.58 3.80
CA GLN A 42 -2.28 8.25 5.10
C GLN A 42 -3.10 9.54 5.01
N ASN A 43 -2.85 10.38 3.99
CA ASN A 43 -3.57 11.65 3.82
C ASN A 43 -5.03 11.47 3.38
N THR A 44 -5.34 10.39 2.65
CA THR A 44 -6.68 10.16 2.09
C THR A 44 -7.59 9.39 3.05
N TYR A 45 -7.03 8.52 3.90
CA TYR A 45 -7.76 7.72 4.87
C TYR A 45 -8.78 8.51 5.73
N PRO A 46 -8.44 9.66 6.34
CA PRO A 46 -9.41 10.43 7.14
C PRO A 46 -10.55 11.01 6.30
N ALA A 47 -10.35 11.25 5.00
CA ALA A 47 -11.33 11.84 4.09
C ALA A 47 -12.26 10.81 3.40
N ILE A 48 -12.04 9.51 3.61
CA ILE A 48 -12.93 8.45 3.12
C ILE A 48 -14.02 8.20 4.17
N GLU A 49 -15.28 8.38 3.80
CA GLU A 49 -16.41 8.20 4.71
C GLU A 49 -17.11 6.85 4.48
N LEU A 50 -17.82 6.33 5.48
CA LEU A 50 -18.69 5.18 5.29
C LEU A 50 -19.73 5.48 4.19
N GLY A 51 -20.08 4.47 3.40
CA GLY A 51 -20.92 4.62 2.20
C GLY A 51 -20.16 5.00 0.92
N THR A 52 -18.87 5.37 1.02
CA THR A 52 -18.03 5.57 -0.17
C THR A 52 -17.98 4.28 -0.99
N SER A 53 -18.08 4.39 -2.32
CA SER A 53 -18.02 3.22 -3.21
C SER A 53 -16.61 2.66 -3.35
N ALA A 54 -16.49 1.37 -3.64
CA ALA A 54 -15.22 0.73 -3.97
C ALA A 54 -14.49 1.41 -5.15
N GLU A 55 -15.23 1.82 -6.18
CA GLU A 55 -14.70 2.54 -7.34
C GLU A 55 -14.12 3.90 -6.95
N GLU A 56 -14.79 4.64 -6.07
CA GLU A 56 -14.30 5.93 -5.61
C GLU A 56 -13.05 5.80 -4.74
N ILE A 57 -12.98 4.79 -3.88
CA ILE A 57 -11.79 4.51 -3.08
C ILE A 57 -10.60 4.17 -3.98
N THR A 58 -10.80 3.31 -4.99
CA THR A 58 -9.73 2.95 -5.94
C THR A 58 -9.35 4.10 -6.86
N ALA A 59 -10.27 5.00 -7.20
CA ALA A 59 -9.95 6.23 -7.93
C ALA A 59 -9.03 7.17 -7.13
N ARG A 60 -9.24 7.24 -5.80
CA ARG A 60 -8.43 8.10 -4.90
C ARG A 60 -7.09 7.45 -4.51
N LEU A 61 -7.08 6.17 -4.19
CA LEU A 61 -5.90 5.46 -3.65
C LEU A 61 -5.10 4.69 -4.70
N GLY A 62 -5.71 4.38 -5.84
CA GLY A 62 -5.21 3.43 -6.84
C GLY A 62 -5.60 1.99 -6.52
N LYS A 63 -4.99 1.05 -7.25
CA LYS A 63 -5.26 -0.38 -7.08
C LYS A 63 -4.84 -0.85 -5.66
N PRO A 64 -5.70 -1.58 -4.92
CA PRO A 64 -5.30 -2.17 -3.65
C PRO A 64 -4.23 -3.24 -3.84
N TRP A 65 -3.51 -3.57 -2.77
CA TRP A 65 -2.54 -4.66 -2.81
C TRP A 65 -3.23 -6.01 -2.81
N ALA A 66 -4.29 -6.14 -2.01
CA ALA A 66 -5.14 -7.33 -1.99
C ALA A 66 -6.61 -6.92 -1.96
N ASN A 67 -7.44 -7.80 -2.52
CA ASN A 67 -8.90 -7.75 -2.43
C ASN A 67 -9.33 -9.14 -1.93
N THR A 68 -9.89 -9.22 -0.72
CA THR A 68 -10.26 -10.48 -0.06
C THR A 68 -11.78 -10.55 0.10
N ASP A 69 -12.30 -11.74 0.35
CA ASP A 69 -13.72 -11.98 0.72
C ASP A 69 -13.97 -11.78 2.23
N CYS A 70 -13.15 -10.95 2.86
CA CYS A 70 -13.11 -10.72 4.29
C CYS A 70 -12.71 -11.94 5.15
N SER A 71 -12.31 -13.09 4.58
CA SER A 71 -11.87 -14.26 5.35
C SER A 71 -10.43 -14.19 5.85
N THR A 72 -9.59 -13.33 5.26
CA THR A 72 -8.16 -13.22 5.58
C THR A 72 -7.73 -11.80 5.94
N THR A 73 -6.66 -11.70 6.72
CA THR A 73 -5.99 -10.43 7.08
C THR A 73 -5.07 -9.93 5.95
N TYR A 74 -4.44 -8.76 6.13
CA TYR A 74 -3.45 -8.23 5.18
C TYR A 74 -2.22 -9.13 4.97
N ALA A 75 -1.89 -9.96 5.97
CA ALA A 75 -0.78 -10.91 5.91
C ALA A 75 -1.15 -12.22 5.20
N GLY A 76 -2.44 -12.41 4.89
CA GLY A 76 -2.97 -13.64 4.29
C GLY A 76 -3.35 -14.72 5.30
N ASP A 77 -3.30 -14.42 6.60
CA ASP A 77 -3.76 -15.34 7.65
C ASP A 77 -5.29 -15.37 7.71
N GLU A 78 -5.88 -16.55 7.95
CA GLU A 78 -7.32 -16.68 8.19
C GLU A 78 -7.72 -15.90 9.45
N ARG A 79 -8.84 -15.17 9.36
CA ARG A 79 -9.42 -14.46 10.49
C ARG A 79 -9.96 -15.43 11.53
N THR A 80 -9.84 -15.03 12.79
CA THR A 80 -10.29 -15.82 13.95
C THR A 80 -11.32 -15.04 14.75
N GLU A 81 -11.82 -15.63 15.84
CA GLU A 81 -12.69 -14.92 16.79
C GLU A 81 -12.06 -13.68 17.44
N TYR A 82 -10.73 -13.56 17.40
CA TYR A 82 -9.99 -12.42 17.94
C TYR A 82 -9.81 -11.26 16.93
N ASP A 83 -10.05 -11.51 15.64
CA ASP A 83 -10.06 -10.52 14.57
C ASP A 83 -11.19 -10.86 13.57
N PRO A 84 -12.46 -10.79 14.01
CA PRO A 84 -13.58 -11.17 13.16
C PRO A 84 -13.80 -10.14 12.06
N ALA A 85 -14.27 -10.60 10.91
CA ALA A 85 -14.68 -9.70 9.82
C ALA A 85 -15.82 -8.76 10.30
N PRO A 86 -15.86 -7.52 9.81
CA PRO A 86 -16.98 -6.63 10.08
C PRO A 86 -18.32 -7.25 9.65
N PRO A 87 -19.42 -7.08 10.42
CA PRO A 87 -20.73 -7.61 10.05
C PRO A 87 -21.19 -7.10 8.69
N GLY A 88 -21.60 -8.01 7.79
CA GLY A 88 -22.04 -7.66 6.44
C GLY A 88 -20.92 -7.46 5.42
N CYS A 89 -19.66 -7.73 5.79
CA CYS A 89 -18.53 -7.67 4.85
C CYS A 89 -18.64 -8.76 3.78
N VAL A 90 -18.58 -8.35 2.52
CA VAL A 90 -18.58 -9.24 1.35
C VAL A 90 -17.22 -9.22 0.66
N HIS A 91 -16.54 -8.08 0.65
CA HIS A 91 -15.15 -7.99 0.22
C HIS A 91 -14.41 -6.86 0.93
N GLU A 92 -13.08 -6.92 0.90
CA GLU A 92 -12.22 -5.98 1.62
C GLU A 92 -10.98 -5.63 0.81
N PHE A 93 -10.70 -4.33 0.70
CA PHE A 93 -9.46 -3.82 0.11
C PHE A 93 -8.40 -3.61 1.16
N TRP A 94 -7.20 -4.12 0.86
CA TRP A 94 -6.01 -3.93 1.66
C TRP A 94 -5.01 -3.02 0.96
N TYR A 95 -4.61 -1.98 1.68
CA TYR A 95 -3.51 -1.11 1.31
C TYR A 95 -2.44 -1.25 2.39
N TYR A 96 -1.21 -1.62 2.05
CA TYR A 96 -0.10 -1.65 3.00
C TYR A 96 1.09 -0.87 2.46
N SER A 97 1.92 -0.39 3.39
CA SER A 97 3.21 0.21 3.11
C SER A 97 4.31 -0.79 3.44
N PHE A 98 5.26 -0.99 2.52
CA PHE A 98 6.40 -1.88 2.76
C PHE A 98 7.48 -1.21 3.63
N PHE A 99 7.62 0.12 3.54
CA PHE A 99 8.70 0.86 4.21
C PHE A 99 8.32 1.36 5.60
N PHE A 100 7.03 1.55 5.83
CA PHE A 100 6.45 1.95 7.11
C PHE A 100 5.41 0.89 7.43
N PRO A 101 5.51 0.13 8.55
CA PRO A 101 4.62 -0.98 8.86
C PRO A 101 3.22 -0.47 9.24
N GLU A 102 2.53 0.05 8.23
CA GLU A 102 1.18 0.58 8.28
C GLU A 102 0.34 -0.13 7.23
N ALA A 103 -0.89 -0.44 7.62
CA ALA A 103 -1.89 -1.02 6.74
C ALA A 103 -3.23 -0.32 6.93
N TRP A 104 -4.03 -0.28 5.86
CA TRP A 104 -5.37 0.25 5.83
C TRP A 104 -6.29 -0.79 5.19
N SER A 105 -7.45 -1.00 5.80
CA SER A 105 -8.51 -1.83 5.24
C SER A 105 -9.76 -1.01 4.98
N TYR A 106 -10.48 -1.44 3.96
CA TYR A 106 -11.77 -0.89 3.58
C TYR A 106 -12.68 -2.07 3.26
N ALA A 107 -13.63 -2.34 4.14
CA ALA A 107 -14.59 -3.45 4.05
C ALA A 107 -15.92 -2.97 3.46
N PHE A 108 -16.44 -3.71 2.50
CA PHE A 108 -17.62 -3.34 1.72
C PHE A 108 -18.75 -4.35 1.88
N ASP A 109 -19.97 -3.87 1.79
CA ASP A 109 -21.18 -4.70 1.71
C ASP A 109 -21.42 -5.26 0.30
N ASP A 110 -22.55 -5.97 0.13
CA ASP A 110 -22.99 -6.52 -1.15
C ASP A 110 -23.30 -5.44 -2.21
N GLY A 111 -23.64 -4.24 -1.78
CA GLY A 111 -23.86 -3.05 -2.61
C GLY A 111 -22.60 -2.29 -2.99
N GLY A 112 -21.41 -2.77 -2.57
CA GLY A 112 -20.13 -2.13 -2.85
C GLY A 112 -19.91 -0.83 -2.08
N ARG A 113 -20.58 -0.67 -0.93
CA ARG A 113 -20.48 0.51 -0.06
C ARG A 113 -19.59 0.22 1.13
N LEU A 114 -18.72 1.17 1.46
CA LEU A 114 -17.83 1.07 2.61
C LEU A 114 -18.65 0.99 3.91
N ILE A 115 -18.56 -0.13 4.62
CA ILE A 115 -19.23 -0.34 5.91
C ILE A 115 -18.28 -0.27 7.09
N HIS A 116 -16.98 -0.51 6.86
CA HIS A 116 -15.96 -0.42 7.88
C HIS A 116 -14.61 -0.04 7.27
N LYS A 117 -13.81 0.74 8.00
CA LYS A 117 -12.42 1.04 7.64
C LYS A 117 -11.56 1.00 8.89
N TYR A 118 -10.33 0.54 8.75
CA TYR A 118 -9.39 0.47 9.85
C TYR A 118 -7.97 0.81 9.39
N GLU A 119 -7.18 1.37 10.30
CA GLU A 119 -5.78 1.74 10.11
C GLU A 119 -4.94 1.04 11.19
N TRP A 120 -4.07 0.12 10.76
CA TRP A 120 -3.10 -0.55 11.62
C TRP A 120 -1.83 0.28 11.65
N VAL A 121 -1.50 0.83 12.81
CA VAL A 121 -0.24 1.54 13.07
C VAL A 121 0.54 0.71 14.08
N SER A 122 1.78 0.31 13.75
CA SER A 122 2.70 -0.27 14.74
C SER A 122 3.00 0.78 15.83
N PRO A 123 3.01 0.42 17.13
CA PRO A 123 3.43 1.31 18.22
C PRO A 123 4.86 1.81 18.06
#